data_AF-A0A1G0F4U7-F1
#
_entry.id   AF-A0A1G0F4U7-F1
#
_cell.length_a   1.000
_cell.length_b   1.000
_cell.length_c   1.000
_cell.angle_alpha   90.00
_cell.angle_beta   90.00
_cell.angle_gamma   90.00
#
_symmetry.space_group_name_H-M   'P 1'
#
loop_
_entity.id
_entity.type
_entity.pdbx_description
1 polymer ?
#
loop_
_entity_poly.entity_id
_entity_poly.type
_entity_poly.pdbx_seq_one_letter_code
_entity_poly.pdbx_strand_id
1 'polypeptide(L)'
;MHAVLIARLKSEYEARGFDYDERELELVLDLILAASPNLIRQAARECAAQYAELTDTIALPENFDFLSGARTSRLNVYGVMPIDLNCDEIAFAEMLDSDLSGTVEWWHRNEPRKPWSIGLILPNGAQYFPDFVVNVSGRSLGDGLLLVETKGDHLLNSGDTLDKVLASHQRYKRPVMLMREENGRFMTIRQDANSKNAPDHIFRLDLMVTY
;
A
#
# COMPACT_ATOMS: atom_id res chain seq x y z
N MET A 1 -22.52 0.20 -12.87
CA MET A 1 -22.08 1.41 -12.13
C MET A 1 -22.90 2.63 -12.51
N HIS A 2 -22.94 3.03 -13.79
CA HIS A 2 -23.70 4.20 -14.26
C HIS A 2 -25.15 4.27 -13.74
N ALA A 3 -25.93 3.20 -13.95
CA ALA A 3 -27.33 3.14 -13.47
C ALA A 3 -27.49 3.34 -11.95
N VAL A 4 -26.52 2.88 -11.14
CA VAL A 4 -26.53 3.05 -9.68
C VAL A 4 -26.24 4.51 -9.30
N LEU A 5 -25.32 5.15 -10.01
CA LEU A 5 -25.00 6.57 -9.81
C LEU A 5 -26.18 7.46 -10.21
N ILE A 6 -26.85 7.16 -11.32
CA ILE A 6 -28.08 7.85 -11.73
C ILE A 6 -29.18 7.69 -10.67
N ALA A 7 -29.42 6.47 -10.17
CA ALA A 7 -30.40 6.25 -9.12
C ALA A 7 -30.07 7.03 -7.83
N ARG A 8 -28.79 7.14 -7.48
CA ARG A 8 -28.35 7.93 -6.33
C ARG A 8 -28.54 9.43 -6.56
N LEU A 9 -28.17 9.94 -7.75
CA LEU A 9 -28.34 11.35 -8.12
C LEU A 9 -29.83 11.73 -8.12
N LYS A 10 -30.69 10.87 -8.67
CA LYS A 10 -32.14 11.01 -8.62
C LYS A 10 -32.64 11.16 -7.17
N SER A 11 -32.22 10.26 -6.29
CA SER A 11 -32.61 10.33 -4.86
C SER A 11 -32.17 11.64 -4.19
N GLU A 12 -31.03 12.19 -4.58
CA GLU A 12 -30.51 13.46 -4.08
C GLU A 12 -31.26 14.69 -4.62
N TYR A 13 -31.78 14.63 -5.85
CA TYR A 13 -32.67 15.64 -6.42
C TYR A 13 -34.03 15.63 -5.72
N GLU A 14 -34.62 14.44 -5.54
CA GLU A 14 -35.89 14.26 -4.83
C GLU A 14 -35.81 14.78 -3.39
N ALA A 15 -34.73 14.47 -2.67
CA ALA A 15 -34.52 14.94 -1.30
C ALA A 15 -34.38 16.46 -1.20
N ARG A 16 -33.88 17.13 -2.26
CA ARG A 16 -33.74 18.59 -2.33
C ARG A 16 -34.96 19.28 -2.96
N GLY A 17 -35.94 18.51 -3.44
CA GLY A 17 -37.12 19.04 -4.13
C GLY A 17 -36.81 19.66 -5.49
N PHE A 18 -35.76 19.18 -6.17
CA PHE A 18 -35.44 19.61 -7.53
C PHE A 18 -36.24 18.80 -8.54
N ASP A 19 -36.83 19.51 -9.51
CA ASP A 19 -37.40 18.87 -10.69
C ASP A 19 -36.26 18.34 -11.57
N TYR A 20 -36.51 17.23 -12.26
CA TYR A 20 -35.57 16.62 -13.19
C TYR A 20 -36.30 15.85 -14.28
N ASP A 21 -35.65 15.72 -15.43
CA ASP A 21 -35.96 14.68 -16.41
C ASP A 21 -34.85 13.62 -16.48
N GLU A 22 -35.14 12.44 -17.02
CA GLU A 22 -34.16 11.33 -17.06
C GLU A 22 -32.92 11.64 -17.90
N ARG A 23 -33.07 12.41 -19.00
CA ARG A 23 -31.95 12.76 -19.89
C ARG A 23 -31.07 13.85 -19.28
N GLU A 24 -31.68 14.78 -18.54
CA GLU A 24 -30.99 15.82 -17.78
C GLU A 24 -30.13 15.19 -16.68
N LEU A 25 -30.66 14.19 -15.96
CA LEU A 25 -29.86 13.46 -14.96
C LEU A 25 -28.64 12.78 -15.58
N GLU A 26 -28.78 12.18 -16.76
CA GLU A 26 -27.65 11.60 -17.49
C GLU A 26 -26.62 12.65 -17.87
N LEU A 27 -27.05 13.77 -18.46
CA LEU A 27 -26.17 14.87 -18.86
C LEU A 27 -25.43 15.49 -17.65
N VAL A 28 -26.13 15.68 -16.54
CA VAL A 28 -25.56 16.22 -15.30
C VAL A 28 -24.53 15.25 -14.73
N LEU A 29 -24.83 13.95 -14.72
CA LEU A 29 -23.86 12.96 -14.28
C LEU A 29 -22.61 12.98 -15.16
N ASP A 30 -22.77 12.98 -16.48
CA ASP A 30 -21.65 13.06 -17.43
C ASP A 30 -20.82 14.33 -17.22
N LEU A 31 -21.45 15.48 -16.98
CA LEU A 31 -20.76 16.73 -16.68
C LEU A 31 -19.97 16.65 -15.37
N ILE A 32 -20.54 16.06 -14.31
CA ILE A 32 -19.84 15.85 -13.04
C ILE A 32 -18.61 14.96 -13.25
N LEU A 33 -18.75 13.87 -13.99
CA LEU A 33 -17.67 12.93 -14.25
C LEU A 33 -16.58 13.55 -15.14
N ALA A 34 -16.95 14.40 -16.10
CA ALA A 34 -16.00 15.13 -16.94
C ALA A 34 -15.26 16.24 -16.16
N ALA A 35 -15.96 16.97 -15.30
CA ALA A 35 -15.38 18.03 -14.47
C ALA A 35 -14.51 17.47 -13.32
N SER A 36 -14.84 16.27 -12.83
CA SER A 36 -14.15 15.62 -11.71
C SER A 36 -13.71 14.19 -12.07
N PRO A 37 -12.75 14.02 -12.99
CA PRO A 37 -12.38 12.71 -13.54
C PRO A 37 -11.84 11.73 -12.49
N ASN A 38 -11.34 12.23 -11.36
CA ASN A 38 -10.78 11.41 -10.29
C ASN A 38 -11.81 11.02 -9.21
N LEU A 39 -13.03 11.56 -9.24
CA LEU A 39 -14.01 11.40 -8.16
C LEU A 39 -14.39 9.93 -7.92
N ILE A 40 -14.71 9.20 -8.99
CA ILE A 40 -15.02 7.76 -8.90
C ILE A 40 -13.84 6.99 -8.32
N ARG A 41 -12.63 7.28 -8.79
CA ARG A 41 -11.41 6.60 -8.33
C ARG A 41 -11.14 6.87 -6.84
N GLN A 42 -11.33 8.11 -6.39
CA GLN A 42 -11.20 8.49 -4.99
C GLN A 42 -12.25 7.80 -4.12
N ALA A 43 -13.51 7.79 -4.55
CA ALA A 43 -14.59 7.10 -3.84
C ALA A 43 -14.34 5.59 -3.76
N ALA A 44 -13.93 4.95 -4.86
CA ALA A 44 -13.59 3.53 -4.87
C ALA A 44 -12.42 3.21 -3.93
N ARG A 45 -11.42 4.09 -3.84
CA ARG A 45 -10.30 3.97 -2.91
C ARG A 45 -10.75 4.04 -1.45
N GLU A 46 -11.56 5.04 -1.11
CA GLU A 46 -12.10 5.19 0.25
C GLU A 46 -12.95 3.98 0.63
N CYS A 47 -13.79 3.51 -0.29
CA CYS A 47 -14.57 2.30 -0.09
C CYS A 47 -13.68 1.07 0.11
N ALA A 48 -12.63 0.87 -0.69
CA ALA A 48 -11.70 -0.24 -0.51
C ALA A 48 -10.99 -0.15 0.85
N ALA A 49 -10.53 1.04 1.24
CA ALA A 49 -9.85 1.25 2.51
C ALA A 49 -10.76 1.05 3.73
N GLN A 50 -12.07 1.29 3.62
CA GLN A 50 -13.01 1.26 4.75
C GLN A 50 -13.86 0.00 4.82
N TYR A 51 -14.22 -0.60 3.67
CA TYR A 51 -15.23 -1.66 3.60
C TYR A 51 -14.71 -2.98 3.00
N ALA A 52 -13.43 -3.07 2.58
CA ALA A 52 -12.85 -4.35 2.19
C ALA A 52 -12.97 -5.38 3.33
N GLU A 53 -13.50 -6.56 3.05
CA GLU A 53 -13.58 -7.61 4.07
C GLU A 53 -12.17 -8.04 4.48
N LEU A 54 -11.93 -8.14 5.79
CA LEU A 54 -10.67 -8.65 6.33
C LEU A 54 -10.78 -10.17 6.47
N THR A 55 -9.94 -10.87 5.74
CA THR A 55 -9.74 -12.32 5.90
C THR A 55 -8.34 -12.56 6.43
N ASP A 56 -8.23 -13.34 7.49
CA ASP A 56 -6.92 -13.75 8.01
C ASP A 56 -6.21 -14.64 6.99
N THR A 57 -4.92 -14.40 6.81
CA THR A 57 -4.08 -15.24 5.97
C THR A 57 -3.80 -16.57 6.69
N ILE A 58 -3.29 -17.56 5.95
CA ILE A 58 -2.70 -18.73 6.60
C ILE A 58 -1.46 -18.26 7.38
N ALA A 59 -1.16 -18.93 8.50
CA ALA A 59 0.09 -18.72 9.23
C ALA A 59 1.30 -18.91 8.32
N LEU A 60 2.39 -18.21 8.62
CA LEU A 60 3.66 -18.44 7.95
C LEU A 60 4.08 -19.90 8.14
N PRO A 61 4.60 -20.57 7.09
CA PRO A 61 5.18 -21.90 7.22
C PRO A 61 6.23 -21.93 8.34
N GLU A 62 6.27 -23.00 9.13
CA GLU A 62 7.28 -23.11 10.21
C GLU A 62 8.70 -23.26 9.65
N ASN A 63 8.83 -23.89 8.49
CA ASN A 63 10.10 -24.14 7.83
C ASN A 63 9.97 -23.82 6.34
N PHE A 64 11.08 -23.33 5.78
CA PHE A 64 11.22 -23.11 4.35
C PHE A 64 12.51 -23.79 3.89
N ASP A 65 12.45 -24.54 2.81
CA ASP A 65 13.64 -25.15 2.21
C ASP A 65 14.40 -24.08 1.43
N PHE A 66 15.51 -23.61 1.99
CA PHE A 66 16.40 -22.69 1.30
C PHE A 66 17.51 -23.45 0.57
N LEU A 67 17.90 -22.94 -0.59
CA LEU A 67 19.05 -23.47 -1.31
C LEU A 67 20.32 -23.36 -0.46
N SER A 68 21.20 -24.36 -0.61
CA SER A 68 22.49 -24.37 0.05
C SER A 68 23.30 -23.11 -0.31
N GLY A 69 23.82 -22.40 0.70
CA GLY A 69 24.59 -21.17 0.52
C GLY A 69 23.80 -19.87 0.63
N ALA A 70 22.53 -19.92 1.04
CA ALA A 70 21.77 -18.70 1.38
C ALA A 70 22.52 -17.90 2.46
N ARG A 71 22.59 -16.57 2.26
CA ARG A 71 23.20 -15.68 3.25
C ARG A 71 22.33 -15.65 4.51
N THR A 72 22.96 -15.67 5.67
CA THR A 72 22.29 -15.51 6.96
C THR A 72 21.68 -14.12 7.11
N SER A 73 20.50 -14.03 7.71
CA SER A 73 19.87 -12.77 8.11
C SER A 73 19.35 -12.92 9.53
N ARG A 74 19.89 -12.13 10.46
CA ARG A 74 19.61 -12.26 11.90
C ARG A 74 18.15 -11.94 12.26
N LEU A 75 17.55 -10.97 11.60
CA LEU A 75 16.20 -10.47 11.89
C LEU A 75 15.15 -10.97 10.90
N ASN A 76 15.53 -11.71 9.86
CA ASN A 76 14.55 -12.39 9.03
C ASN A 76 13.88 -13.53 9.83
N VAL A 77 12.57 -13.71 9.66
CA VAL A 77 11.79 -14.76 10.36
C VAL A 77 12.37 -16.17 10.17
N TYR A 78 13.03 -16.44 9.05
CA TYR A 78 13.64 -17.74 8.74
C TYR A 78 15.17 -17.76 8.92
N GLY A 79 15.77 -16.70 9.46
CA GLY A 79 17.21 -16.63 9.70
C GLY A 79 18.07 -16.47 8.44
N VAL A 80 17.46 -16.23 7.27
CA VAL A 80 18.15 -16.17 5.98
C VAL A 80 17.67 -15.01 5.12
N MET A 81 18.56 -14.50 4.26
CA MET A 81 18.23 -13.52 3.23
C MET A 81 17.64 -14.24 2.01
N PRO A 82 16.41 -13.91 1.57
CA PRO A 82 15.84 -14.47 0.35
C PRO A 82 16.73 -14.19 -0.87
N ILE A 83 16.87 -15.18 -1.74
CA ILE A 83 17.82 -15.14 -2.87
C ILE A 83 17.30 -14.38 -4.09
N ASP A 84 16.00 -14.12 -4.14
CA ASP A 84 15.29 -13.56 -5.28
C ASP A 84 14.81 -12.11 -5.02
N LEU A 85 15.44 -11.44 -4.05
CA LEU A 85 15.30 -10.01 -3.84
C LEU A 85 16.00 -9.22 -4.96
N ASN A 86 15.37 -8.15 -5.43
CA ASN A 86 15.99 -7.18 -6.32
C ASN A 86 16.98 -6.27 -5.56
N CYS A 87 17.71 -5.41 -6.27
CA CYS A 87 18.76 -4.58 -5.65
C CYS A 87 18.28 -3.63 -4.56
N ASP A 88 17.05 -3.10 -4.67
CA ASP A 88 16.49 -2.17 -3.68
C ASP A 88 15.91 -2.94 -2.49
N GLU A 89 15.27 -4.08 -2.75
CA GLU A 89 14.82 -5.02 -1.72
C GLU A 89 16.01 -5.54 -0.88
N ILE A 90 17.13 -5.92 -1.52
CA ILE A 90 18.35 -6.35 -0.82
C ILE A 90 18.85 -5.24 0.09
N ALA A 91 19.01 -4.02 -0.44
CA ALA A 91 19.52 -2.90 0.34
C ALA A 91 18.62 -2.56 1.54
N PHE A 92 17.30 -2.67 1.37
CA PHE A 92 16.36 -2.44 2.47
C PHE A 92 16.44 -3.56 3.51
N ALA A 93 16.47 -4.82 3.09
CA ALA A 93 16.60 -5.97 3.97
C ALA A 93 17.91 -5.94 4.77
N GLU A 94 19.03 -5.55 4.15
CA GLU A 94 20.31 -5.37 4.83
C GLU A 94 20.28 -4.25 5.87
N MET A 95 19.58 -3.15 5.58
CA MET A 95 19.39 -2.06 6.54
C MET A 95 18.58 -2.53 7.75
N LEU A 96 17.50 -3.29 7.54
CA LEU A 96 16.73 -3.89 8.63
C LEU A 96 17.60 -4.85 9.45
N ASP A 97 18.33 -5.75 8.80
CA ASP A 97 19.14 -6.77 9.46
C ASP A 97 20.31 -6.19 10.28
N SER A 98 20.76 -4.99 9.90
CA SER A 98 21.81 -4.24 10.59
C SER A 98 21.31 -3.48 11.81
N ASP A 99 20.01 -3.54 12.14
CA ASP A 99 19.47 -2.84 13.31
C ASP A 99 20.00 -3.41 14.64
N LEU A 100 20.78 -2.60 15.36
CA LEU A 100 21.28 -2.93 16.70
C LEU A 100 20.49 -2.24 17.81
N SER A 101 19.54 -1.37 17.47
CA SER A 101 18.75 -0.62 18.45
C SER A 101 17.62 -1.44 19.08
N GLY A 102 17.20 -2.53 18.42
CA GLY A 102 16.04 -3.33 18.81
C GLY A 102 14.71 -2.74 18.33
N THR A 103 14.75 -1.80 17.37
CA THR A 103 13.55 -1.25 16.76
C THR A 103 12.87 -2.28 15.85
N VAL A 104 13.65 -3.07 15.13
CA VAL A 104 13.16 -4.17 14.29
C VAL A 104 13.22 -5.47 15.09
N GLU A 105 12.06 -6.05 15.41
CA GLU A 105 12.00 -7.35 16.10
C GLU A 105 12.22 -8.50 15.12
N TRP A 106 11.56 -8.42 13.97
CA TRP A 106 11.75 -9.31 12.85
C TRP A 106 11.20 -8.71 11.55
N TRP A 107 11.60 -9.27 10.42
CA TRP A 107 11.03 -8.94 9.11
C TRP A 107 10.79 -10.20 8.27
N HIS A 108 9.84 -10.10 7.35
CA HIS A 108 9.52 -11.13 6.37
C HIS A 108 9.26 -10.48 5.01
N ARG A 109 9.74 -11.11 3.94
CA ARG A 109 9.41 -10.69 2.58
C ARG A 109 8.01 -11.19 2.24
N ASN A 110 7.11 -10.28 1.89
CA ASN A 110 5.74 -10.59 1.56
C ASN A 110 5.60 -10.96 0.08
N GLU A 111 5.96 -12.20 -0.25
CA GLU A 111 5.82 -12.71 -1.62
C GLU A 111 4.38 -12.57 -2.14
N PRO A 112 4.15 -12.08 -3.36
CA PRO A 112 2.80 -11.87 -3.86
C PRO A 112 2.06 -13.19 -4.07
N ARG A 113 0.76 -13.21 -3.73
CA ARG A 113 -0.20 -14.30 -4.02
C ARG A 113 0.11 -15.65 -3.36
N LYS A 114 0.93 -15.69 -2.32
CA LYS A 114 1.01 -16.83 -1.40
C LYS A 114 -0.18 -16.82 -0.41
N PRO A 115 -0.58 -17.98 0.14
CA PRO A 115 -1.66 -18.05 1.13
C PRO A 115 -1.41 -17.24 2.43
N TRP A 116 -0.15 -16.92 2.72
CA TRP A 116 0.28 -16.11 3.86
C TRP A 116 0.56 -14.64 3.51
N SER A 117 0.30 -14.21 2.26
CA SER A 117 0.63 -12.85 1.84
C SER A 117 -0.39 -11.85 2.35
N ILE A 118 0.10 -10.71 2.85
CA ILE A 118 -0.76 -9.58 3.20
C ILE A 118 -1.05 -8.79 1.92
N GLY A 119 -2.32 -8.79 1.54
CA GLY A 119 -2.83 -8.07 0.37
C GLY A 119 -3.71 -6.88 0.76
N LEU A 120 -3.67 -5.83 -0.06
CA LEU A 120 -4.57 -4.69 -0.05
C LEU A 120 -5.40 -4.69 -1.34
N ILE A 121 -6.58 -4.10 -1.29
CA ILE A 121 -7.42 -3.90 -2.47
C ILE A 121 -7.22 -2.49 -3.02
N LEU A 122 -6.85 -2.40 -4.29
CA LEU A 122 -6.73 -1.14 -5.02
C LEU A 122 -8.10 -0.65 -5.52
N PRO A 123 -8.24 0.64 -5.90
CA PRO A 123 -9.52 1.20 -6.35
C PRO A 123 -10.11 0.52 -7.59
N ASN A 124 -9.25 -0.09 -8.42
CA ASN A 124 -9.64 -0.86 -9.59
C ASN A 124 -10.02 -2.33 -9.26
N GLY A 125 -10.02 -2.71 -7.98
CA GLY A 125 -10.29 -4.07 -7.51
C GLY A 125 -9.10 -5.04 -7.59
N ALA A 126 -7.95 -4.60 -8.13
CA ALA A 126 -6.75 -5.42 -8.15
C ALA A 126 -6.17 -5.58 -6.74
N GLN A 127 -5.51 -6.72 -6.52
CA GLN A 127 -4.76 -6.97 -5.29
C GLN A 127 -3.36 -6.36 -5.37
N TYR A 128 -2.96 -5.73 -4.28
CA TYR A 128 -1.65 -5.13 -4.09
C TYR A 128 -0.98 -5.79 -2.88
N PHE A 129 0.24 -6.29 -3.07
CA PHE A 129 1.04 -6.92 -2.02
C PHE A 129 2.29 -6.08 -1.80
N PRO A 130 2.42 -5.39 -0.65
CA PRO A 130 3.65 -4.69 -0.28
C PRO A 130 4.83 -5.64 -0.23
N ASP A 131 6.06 -5.19 -0.50
CA ASP A 131 7.24 -6.06 -0.58
C ASP A 131 7.63 -6.70 0.78
N PHE A 132 7.46 -5.98 1.90
CA PHE A 132 7.89 -6.43 3.22
C PHE A 132 6.82 -6.26 4.30
N VAL A 133 6.87 -7.17 5.28
CA VAL A 133 6.25 -7.02 6.59
C VAL A 133 7.36 -6.90 7.63
N VAL A 134 7.32 -5.85 8.43
CA VAL A 134 8.29 -5.61 9.51
C VAL A 134 7.55 -5.51 10.83
N ASN A 135 7.96 -6.29 11.82
CA ASN A 135 7.49 -6.08 13.19
C ASN A 135 8.39 -5.07 13.89
N VAL A 136 7.76 -4.01 14.39
CA VAL A 136 8.43 -2.85 14.97
C VAL A 136 8.14 -2.79 16.46
N SER A 137 9.20 -2.81 17.25
CA SER A 137 9.07 -2.77 18.70
C SER A 137 8.40 -1.47 19.16
N GLY A 138 7.44 -1.58 20.08
CA GLY A 138 6.69 -0.44 20.62
C GLY A 138 5.62 0.15 19.68
N ARG A 139 5.41 -0.39 18.48
CA ARG A 139 4.36 0.04 17.56
C ARG A 139 3.01 -0.57 17.95
N SER A 140 1.99 0.26 18.15
CA SER A 140 0.61 -0.20 18.46
C SER A 140 -0.26 -0.35 17.22
N LEU A 141 0.07 0.35 16.13
CA LEU A 141 -0.67 0.29 14.87
C LEU A 141 -0.43 -1.04 14.16
N GLY A 142 -1.49 -1.65 13.62
CA GLY A 142 -1.35 -2.89 12.83
C GLY A 142 -0.76 -4.05 13.62
N ASP A 143 -0.97 -4.10 14.93
CA ASP A 143 -0.40 -5.09 15.86
C ASP A 143 1.13 -5.15 15.82
N GLY A 144 1.75 -3.98 15.67
CA GLY A 144 3.20 -3.84 15.58
C GLY A 144 3.74 -4.05 14.17
N LEU A 145 2.91 -4.44 13.21
CA LEU A 145 3.32 -4.66 11.83
C LEU A 145 3.33 -3.36 11.02
N LEU A 146 4.42 -3.15 10.30
CA LEU A 146 4.59 -2.12 9.29
C LEU A 146 4.73 -2.81 7.93
N LEU A 147 3.90 -2.41 6.98
CA LEU A 147 4.00 -2.84 5.59
C LEU A 147 4.90 -1.85 4.84
N VAL A 148 5.83 -2.37 4.04
CA VAL A 148 6.79 -1.53 3.31
C VAL A 148 6.85 -1.96 1.84
N GLU A 149 6.87 -0.98 0.95
CA GLU A 149 7.12 -1.15 -0.49
C GLU A 149 8.42 -0.45 -0.86
N THR A 150 9.29 -1.13 -1.58
CA THR A 150 10.49 -0.57 -2.17
C THR A 150 10.28 -0.26 -3.65
N LYS A 151 10.80 0.88 -4.11
CA LYS A 151 10.71 1.33 -5.49
C LYS A 151 12.02 1.94 -5.94
N GLY A 152 12.42 1.62 -7.17
CA GLY A 152 13.42 2.38 -7.90
C GLY A 152 12.85 3.73 -8.37
N ASP A 153 13.72 4.73 -8.47
CA ASP A 153 13.40 6.13 -8.81
C ASP A 153 12.52 6.26 -10.08
N HIS A 154 12.80 5.46 -11.11
CA HIS A 154 12.08 5.53 -12.39
C HIS A 154 10.62 5.06 -12.37
N LEU A 155 10.13 4.49 -11.26
CA LEU A 155 8.79 3.89 -11.18
C LEU A 155 7.77 4.72 -10.38
N LEU A 156 8.16 5.90 -9.89
CA LEU A 156 7.35 6.68 -8.95
C LEU A 156 5.98 7.11 -9.50
N ASN A 157 5.88 7.44 -10.79
CA ASN A 157 4.67 8.04 -11.38
C ASN A 157 4.02 7.17 -12.46
N SER A 158 4.24 5.85 -12.45
CA SER A 158 3.40 4.95 -13.23
C SER A 158 1.97 4.90 -12.65
N GLY A 159 0.98 4.62 -13.50
CA GLY A 159 -0.43 4.62 -13.09
C GLY A 159 -0.72 3.71 -11.89
N ASP A 160 -0.07 2.54 -11.83
CA ASP A 160 -0.20 1.59 -10.72
C ASP A 160 0.44 2.12 -9.42
N THR A 161 1.56 2.85 -9.50
CA THR A 161 2.24 3.37 -8.31
C THR A 161 1.44 4.47 -7.62
N LEU A 162 0.70 5.30 -8.38
CA LEU A 162 -0.19 6.32 -7.81
C LEU A 162 -1.29 5.71 -6.94
N ASP A 163 -1.91 4.63 -7.40
CA ASP A 163 -2.97 3.95 -6.65
C ASP A 163 -2.42 3.23 -5.41
N LYS A 164 -1.18 2.69 -5.49
CA LYS A 164 -0.50 2.02 -4.37
C LYS A 164 -0.13 2.95 -3.22
N VAL A 165 0.41 4.15 -3.49
CA VAL A 165 0.82 5.12 -2.43
C VAL A 165 -0.33 5.50 -1.52
N LEU A 166 -1.56 5.48 -2.05
CA LEU A 166 -2.76 5.90 -1.35
C LEU A 166 -3.57 4.70 -0.84
N ALA A 167 -3.13 3.48 -1.14
CA ALA A 167 -3.76 2.27 -0.64
C ALA A 167 -3.61 2.20 0.88
N SER A 168 -4.68 1.79 1.55
CA SER A 168 -4.70 1.67 3.00
C SER A 168 -5.41 0.39 3.39
N HIS A 169 -4.80 -0.36 4.30
CA HIS A 169 -5.41 -1.52 4.93
C HIS A 169 -6.20 -1.09 6.17
N GLN A 170 -7.34 -1.71 6.47
CA GLN A 170 -8.14 -1.34 7.66
C GLN A 170 -7.37 -1.55 8.97
N ARG A 171 -6.66 -2.68 9.07
CA ARG A 171 -5.81 -3.06 10.22
C ARG A 171 -4.42 -2.40 10.18
N TYR A 172 -3.61 -2.72 9.17
CA TYR A 172 -2.21 -2.28 9.06
C TYR A 172 -1.99 -0.85 8.55
N LYS A 173 -3.06 -0.14 8.18
CA LYS A 173 -3.03 1.21 7.60
C LYS A 173 -2.20 1.26 6.30
N ARG A 174 -1.62 2.42 6.01
CA ARG A 174 -0.94 2.68 4.74
C ARG A 174 0.44 2.02 4.75
N PRO A 175 0.78 1.22 3.72
CA PRO A 175 2.16 0.81 3.53
C PRO A 175 3.08 2.01 3.33
N VAL A 176 4.26 1.96 3.91
CA VAL A 176 5.29 2.97 3.70
C VAL A 176 5.98 2.67 2.38
N MET A 177 5.86 3.59 1.42
CA MET A 177 6.56 3.45 0.16
C MET A 177 7.92 4.16 0.24
N LEU A 178 8.96 3.44 -0.15
CA LEU A 178 10.35 3.87 -0.09
C LEU A 178 10.95 3.96 -1.48
N MET A 179 11.61 5.08 -1.74
CA MET A 179 12.48 5.27 -2.90
C MET A 179 13.93 5.19 -2.44
N ARG A 180 14.76 4.43 -3.14
CA ARG A 180 16.22 4.46 -2.93
C ARG A 180 16.87 5.48 -3.86
N GLU A 181 17.58 6.44 -3.28
CA GLU A 181 18.43 7.38 -4.03
C GLU A 181 19.72 6.70 -4.51
N GLU A 182 20.40 7.29 -5.51
CA GLU A 182 21.69 6.81 -6.02
C GLU A 182 22.76 6.67 -4.93
N ASN A 183 22.71 7.54 -3.90
CA ASN A 183 23.62 7.50 -2.76
C ASN A 183 23.32 6.36 -1.76
N GLY A 184 22.29 5.55 -2.03
CA GLY A 184 21.87 4.40 -1.22
C GLY A 184 20.87 4.71 -0.09
N ARG A 185 20.50 5.98 0.11
CA ARG A 185 19.54 6.41 1.13
C ARG A 185 18.11 6.09 0.72
N PHE A 186 17.28 5.72 1.69
CA PHE A 186 15.85 5.57 1.50
C PHE A 186 15.10 6.85 1.86
N MET A 187 14.20 7.27 0.98
CA MET A 187 13.26 8.36 1.17
C MET A 187 11.84 7.79 1.22
N THR A 188 11.02 8.27 2.16
CA THR A 188 9.58 8.02 2.10
C THR A 188 8.97 8.77 0.93
N ILE A 189 7.89 8.24 0.37
CA ILE A 189 7.16 8.85 -0.74
C ILE A 189 5.82 9.35 -0.25
N ARG A 190 5.44 10.55 -0.71
CA ARG A 190 4.09 11.09 -0.54
C ARG A 190 3.51 11.53 -1.88
N GLN A 191 2.20 11.71 -1.90
CA GLN A 191 1.54 12.39 -3.01
C GLN A 191 1.53 13.92 -2.77
N ASP A 192 1.90 14.70 -3.79
CA ASP A 192 1.87 16.16 -3.77
C ASP A 192 0.46 16.72 -4.10
N ALA A 193 0.33 18.05 -4.08
CA ALA A 193 -0.93 18.74 -4.40
C ALA A 193 -1.42 18.50 -5.84
N ASN A 194 -0.54 18.08 -6.74
CA ASN A 194 -0.85 17.78 -8.14
C ASN A 194 -1.14 16.29 -8.37
N SER A 195 -1.37 15.53 -7.29
CA SER A 195 -1.58 14.08 -7.34
C SER A 195 -0.40 13.29 -7.91
N LYS A 196 0.83 13.81 -7.83
CA LYS A 196 2.06 13.12 -8.23
C LYS A 196 2.82 12.59 -7.03
N ASN A 197 3.48 11.46 -7.19
CA ASN A 197 4.35 10.91 -6.15
C ASN A 197 5.70 11.64 -6.17
N ALA A 198 6.13 12.07 -4.98
CA ALA A 198 7.39 12.76 -4.77
C ALA A 198 8.07 12.25 -3.48
N PRO A 199 9.41 12.29 -3.41
CA PRO A 199 10.14 12.08 -2.17
C PRO A 199 9.67 13.07 -1.09
N ASP A 200 9.55 12.59 0.15
CA ASP A 200 9.11 13.40 1.30
C ASP A 200 10.26 13.62 2.29
N HIS A 201 10.59 12.60 3.09
CA HIS A 201 11.61 12.70 4.11
C HIS A 201 12.50 11.45 4.14
N ILE A 202 13.68 11.58 4.74
CA ILE A 202 14.61 10.45 4.89
C ILE A 202 13.94 9.40 5.79
N PHE A 203 13.87 8.16 5.31
CA PHE A 203 13.41 7.04 6.11
C PHE A 203 14.43 6.74 7.21
N ARG A 204 13.96 6.57 8.45
CA ARG A 204 14.80 6.16 9.57
C ARG A 204 14.14 5.05 10.36
N LEU A 205 14.94 4.05 10.74
CA LEU A 205 14.47 2.91 11.53
C LEU A 205 13.83 3.36 12.85
N ASP A 206 14.45 4.30 13.56
CA ASP A 206 13.97 4.78 14.86
C ASP A 206 12.63 5.52 14.81
N LEU A 207 12.16 5.89 13.62
CA LEU A 207 10.84 6.51 13.40
C LEU A 207 9.76 5.53 12.95
N MET A 208 10.09 4.23 12.76
CA MET A 208 9.15 3.21 12.29
C MET A 208 7.92 3.02 13.18
N VAL A 209 8.01 3.37 14.45
CA VAL A 209 6.88 3.36 15.38
C VAL A 209 5.79 4.35 14.98
N THR A 210 6.14 5.42 14.26
CA THR A 210 5.24 6.53 13.89
C THR A 210 4.75 6.50 12.44
N TYR A 211 5.36 5.68 11.58
CA TYR A 211 4.99 5.60 10.17
C TYR A 211 3.60 5.00 9.92
#